data_AF-A0A2X1JY99-F1
#
_entry.id   AF-A0A2X1JY99-F1
#
_cell.length_a   1.000
_cell.length_b   1.000
_cell.length_c   1.000
_cell.angle_alpha   90.00
_cell.angle_beta   90.00
_cell.angle_gamma   90.00
#
_symmetry.space_group_name_H-M   'P 1'
#
loop_
_entity.id
_entity.type
_entity.pdbx_description
1 polymer ?
#
loop_
_entity_poly.entity_id
_entity_poly.type
_entity_poly.pdbx_seq_one_letter_code
_entity_poly.pdbx_strand_id
1 'polypeptide(L)'
;MDLILEPLTPYESNVVCNANDVLHALALVPSPRLFSMVDICAPYVQAEPVMSYFDKLGDKLRHLHIVDSDGASDTHYIPGEGKMPLRELMRDIIERGYEGYCTVELVTMYMNEPRLYARQALERFRALLPEDER
;
A
#
# COMPACT_ATOMS: atom_id res chain seq x y z
N MET A 1 9.05 20.12 6.69
CA MET A 1 9.13 18.73 6.22
C MET A 1 7.91 18.02 6.78
N ASP A 2 7.24 17.24 5.94
CA ASP A 2 6.10 16.43 6.35
C ASP A 2 6.61 15.01 6.66
N LEU A 3 5.98 14.34 7.62
CA LEU A 3 6.29 12.96 8.01
C LEU A 3 5.10 12.07 7.67
N ILE A 4 5.37 10.91 7.08
CA ILE A 4 4.36 9.92 6.70
C ILE A 4 4.64 8.67 7.53
N LEU A 5 3.66 8.27 8.34
CA LEU A 5 3.70 7.03 9.11
C LEU A 5 3.22 5.86 8.24
N GLU A 6 4.00 4.80 8.20
CA GLU A 6 3.63 3.53 7.57
C GLU A 6 3.17 2.54 8.65
N PRO A 7 1.93 2.01 8.58
CA PRO A 7 1.54 0.83 9.33
C PRO A 7 2.23 -0.41 8.76
N LEU A 8 2.68 -1.32 9.63
CA LEU A 8 3.40 -2.52 9.22
C LEU A 8 2.52 -3.77 9.34
N THR A 9 2.92 -4.86 8.70
CA THR A 9 2.22 -6.14 8.90
C THR A 9 2.37 -6.61 10.36
N PRO A 10 1.46 -7.48 10.86
CA PRO A 10 1.61 -8.11 12.17
C PRO A 10 2.83 -9.03 12.30
N TYR A 11 3.50 -9.35 11.19
CA TYR A 11 4.72 -10.15 11.18
C TYR A 11 5.96 -9.32 11.54
N GLU A 12 5.89 -8.01 11.30
CA GLU A 12 7.00 -7.07 11.50
C GLU A 12 6.85 -6.25 12.78
N SER A 13 5.60 -5.94 13.16
CA SER A 13 5.30 -5.07 14.29
C SER A 13 4.07 -5.53 15.06
N ASN A 14 3.92 -4.99 16.26
CA ASN A 14 2.74 -5.14 17.11
C ASN A 14 2.19 -3.79 17.61
N VAL A 15 2.64 -2.67 17.02
CA VAL A 15 2.35 -1.31 17.52
C VAL A 15 1.34 -0.58 16.64
N VAL A 16 1.60 -0.46 15.34
CA VAL A 16 0.70 0.17 14.37
C VAL A 16 0.59 -0.77 13.17
N CYS A 17 -0.51 -1.53 13.12
CA CYS A 17 -0.68 -2.60 12.14
C CYS A 17 -1.95 -2.47 11.31
N ASN A 18 -2.94 -1.70 11.74
CA ASN A 18 -4.19 -1.49 11.01
C ASN A 18 -4.61 -0.01 11.00
N ALA A 19 -5.65 0.33 10.24
CA ALA A 19 -6.05 1.72 10.09
C ALA A 19 -6.54 2.38 11.40
N ASN A 20 -7.06 1.61 12.36
CA ASN A 20 -7.44 2.14 13.67
C ASN A 20 -6.21 2.49 14.51
N ASP A 21 -5.15 1.68 14.44
CA ASP A 21 -3.91 1.99 15.14
C ASP A 21 -3.28 3.26 14.58
N VAL A 22 -3.34 3.46 13.25
CA VAL A 22 -2.90 4.71 12.61
C VAL A 22 -3.68 5.90 13.16
N LEU A 23 -5.02 5.82 13.21
CA LEU A 23 -5.85 6.89 13.78
C LEU A 23 -5.44 7.20 15.23
N HIS A 24 -5.20 6.16 16.03
CA HIS A 24 -4.75 6.33 17.41
C HIS A 24 -3.38 7.00 17.48
N ALA A 25 -2.41 6.59 16.65
CA ALA A 25 -1.09 7.21 16.58
C ALA A 25 -1.15 8.69 16.18
N LEU A 26 -1.97 9.04 15.19
CA LEU A 26 -2.21 10.42 14.78
C LEU A 26 -2.87 11.25 15.89
N ALA A 27 -3.75 10.66 16.70
CA ALA A 27 -4.38 11.33 17.83
C ALA A 27 -3.39 11.59 18.99
N LEU A 28 -2.45 10.67 19.23
CA LEU A 28 -1.41 10.82 20.25
C LEU A 28 -0.38 11.91 19.88
N VAL A 29 -0.17 12.13 18.58
CA VAL A 29 0.74 13.16 18.06
C VAL A 29 -0.03 14.09 17.12
N PRO A 30 -0.82 15.05 17.65
CA PRO A 30 -1.71 15.91 16.86
C PRO A 30 -0.96 17.00 16.10
N SER A 31 -0.05 16.60 15.22
CA SER A 31 0.78 17.48 14.39
C SER A 31 0.12 17.70 13.03
N PRO A 32 0.05 18.95 12.54
CA PRO A 32 -0.40 19.22 11.17
C PRO A 32 0.58 18.68 10.11
N ARG A 33 1.79 18.28 10.52
CA ARG A 33 2.85 17.76 9.64
C ARG A 33 2.96 16.24 9.63
N LEU A 34 2.14 15.54 10.43
CA LEU A 34 2.09 14.09 10.47
C LEU A 34 0.91 13.60 9.62
N PHE A 35 1.24 12.71 8.69
CA PHE A 35 0.36 12.05 7.74
C PHE A 35 0.58 10.54 7.83
N SER A 36 -0.17 9.76 7.07
CA SER A 36 0.00 8.32 6.96
C SER A 36 -0.02 7.85 5.51
N MET A 37 0.36 6.59 5.33
CA MET A 37 0.22 5.85 4.09
C MET A 37 -0.47 4.50 4.34
N VAL A 38 -0.67 3.72 3.28
CA VAL A 38 -0.99 2.30 3.37
C VAL A 38 -0.09 1.51 2.43
N ASP A 39 0.69 0.58 2.98
CA ASP A 39 1.12 -0.59 2.24
C ASP A 39 -0.05 -1.57 2.19
N ILE A 40 -0.46 -1.96 0.99
CA ILE A 40 -1.65 -2.79 0.78
C ILE A 40 -1.46 -4.23 1.26
N CYS A 41 -0.23 -4.68 1.55
CA CYS A 41 0.01 -5.98 2.18
C CYS A 41 -0.56 -6.04 3.61
N ALA A 42 -0.29 -5.02 4.43
CA ALA A 42 -0.71 -4.95 5.83
C ALA A 42 -2.22 -5.17 6.07
N PRO A 43 -3.15 -4.46 5.40
CA PRO A 43 -4.58 -4.74 5.52
C PRO A 43 -4.96 -6.11 4.93
N TYR A 44 -4.33 -6.52 3.82
CA TYR A 44 -4.69 -7.77 3.13
C TYR A 44 -4.45 -9.01 4.00
N VAL A 45 -3.28 -9.11 4.65
CA VAL A 45 -2.95 -10.24 5.54
C VAL A 45 -3.81 -10.29 6.80
N GLN A 46 -4.47 -9.18 7.15
CA GLN A 46 -5.39 -9.07 8.29
C GLN A 46 -6.86 -9.17 7.91
N ALA A 47 -7.18 -9.37 6.62
CA ALA A 47 -8.55 -9.28 6.09
C ALA A 47 -9.24 -7.93 6.42
N GLU A 48 -8.47 -6.85 6.58
CA GLU A 48 -8.99 -5.49 6.62
C GLU A 48 -9.18 -5.00 5.17
N PRO A 49 -10.31 -4.37 4.82
CA PRO A 49 -10.45 -3.72 3.53
C PRO A 49 -9.43 -2.58 3.39
N VAL A 50 -8.64 -2.55 2.30
CA VAL A 50 -7.71 -1.44 2.02
C VAL A 50 -8.43 -0.09 2.03
N MET A 51 -9.67 -0.06 1.51
CA MET A 51 -10.50 1.15 1.47
C MET A 51 -10.82 1.73 2.85
N SER A 52 -10.70 0.96 3.93
CA SER A 52 -10.82 1.45 5.31
C SER A 52 -9.86 2.61 5.60
N TYR A 53 -8.66 2.58 4.99
CA TYR A 53 -7.67 3.66 5.13
C TYR A 53 -8.16 4.95 4.47
N PHE A 54 -8.77 4.86 3.30
CA PHE A 54 -9.33 6.02 2.60
C PHE A 54 -10.52 6.62 3.36
N ASP A 55 -11.38 5.77 3.93
CA ASP A 55 -12.53 6.21 4.75
C ASP A 55 -12.08 6.92 6.04
N LYS A 56 -11.09 6.34 6.73
CA LYS A 56 -10.66 6.79 8.05
C LYS A 56 -9.70 7.98 8.00
N LEU A 57 -8.76 7.97 7.07
CA LEU A 57 -7.67 8.94 7.06
C LEU A 57 -7.97 10.15 6.19
N GLY A 58 -8.81 10.03 5.15
CA GLY A 58 -9.14 11.14 4.27
C GLY A 58 -7.89 11.87 3.75
N ASP A 59 -7.79 13.17 4.04
CA ASP A 59 -6.67 14.03 3.63
C ASP A 59 -5.32 13.66 4.28
N LYS A 60 -5.35 12.83 5.33
CA LYS A 60 -4.14 12.31 5.99
C LYS A 60 -3.47 11.17 5.23
N LEU A 61 -4.15 10.51 4.28
CA LEU A 61 -3.56 9.46 3.46
C LEU A 61 -2.80 10.05 2.26
N ARG A 62 -1.48 9.92 2.23
CA ARG A 62 -0.62 10.64 1.27
C ARG A 62 0.24 9.77 0.35
N HIS A 63 0.38 8.48 0.64
CA HIS A 63 1.16 7.56 -0.17
C HIS A 63 0.57 6.15 -0.13
N LEU A 64 0.88 5.35 -1.14
CA LEU A 64 0.54 3.92 -1.21
C LEU A 64 1.80 3.12 -1.57
N HIS A 65 2.05 2.01 -0.88
CA HIS A 65 2.90 0.96 -1.42
C HIS A 65 2.01 -0.08 -2.10
N ILE A 66 2.39 -0.47 -3.31
CA ILE A 66 1.67 -1.41 -4.16
C ILE A 66 2.51 -2.67 -4.31
N VAL A 67 1.94 -3.78 -3.86
CA VAL A 67 2.52 -5.12 -3.97
C VAL A 67 1.45 -6.15 -4.25
N ASP A 68 1.84 -7.39 -4.49
CA ASP A 68 0.96 -8.54 -4.36
C ASP A 68 1.33 -9.33 -3.11
N SER A 69 0.41 -10.16 -2.63
CA SER A 69 0.57 -10.92 -1.39
C SER A 69 -0.07 -12.30 -1.51
N ASP A 70 0.50 -13.28 -0.80
CA ASP A 70 -0.09 -14.61 -0.64
C ASP A 70 -1.20 -14.66 0.43
N GLY A 71 -1.35 -13.57 1.19
CA GLY A 71 -2.29 -13.38 2.30
C GLY A 71 -1.86 -14.07 3.59
N ALA A 72 -0.62 -14.53 3.70
CA ALA A 72 -0.14 -15.33 4.82
C ALA A 72 1.27 -14.97 5.31
N SER A 73 1.93 -14.02 4.66
CA SER A 73 3.27 -13.55 5.02
C SER A 73 3.44 -12.05 4.73
N ASP A 74 4.54 -11.47 5.23
CA ASP A 74 5.05 -10.15 4.87
C ASP A 74 5.79 -10.14 3.52
N THR A 75 5.68 -11.22 2.74
CA THR A 75 6.36 -11.30 1.45
C THR A 75 5.68 -10.39 0.44
N HIS A 76 6.46 -9.48 -0.14
CA HIS A 76 6.02 -8.56 -1.18
C HIS A 76 6.24 -9.20 -2.54
N TYR A 77 5.18 -9.71 -3.15
CA TYR A 77 5.25 -10.31 -4.48
C TYR A 77 5.16 -9.23 -5.57
N ILE A 78 5.75 -9.51 -6.73
CA ILE A 78 5.52 -8.69 -7.91
C ILE A 78 4.01 -8.68 -8.23
N PRO A 79 3.40 -7.53 -8.58
CA PRO A 79 2.00 -7.46 -8.99
C PRO A 79 1.61 -8.56 -9.99
N GLY A 80 0.63 -9.39 -9.62
CA GLY A 80 0.14 -10.52 -10.42
C GLY A 80 0.78 -11.88 -10.11
N GLU A 81 1.72 -11.96 -9.17
CA GLU A 81 2.31 -13.22 -8.68
C GLU A 81 1.68 -13.72 -7.37
N GLY A 82 0.84 -12.89 -6.71
CA GLY A 82 0.13 -13.24 -5.49
C GLY A 82 -1.36 -13.52 -5.73
N LYS A 83 -2.19 -13.19 -4.74
CA LYS A 83 -3.62 -13.50 -4.70
C LYS A 83 -4.50 -12.26 -4.56
N MET A 84 -3.92 -11.07 -4.48
CA MET A 84 -4.69 -9.85 -4.29
C MET A 84 -5.50 -9.52 -5.56
N PRO A 85 -6.75 -9.06 -5.44
CA PRO A 85 -7.55 -8.60 -6.57
C PRO A 85 -7.10 -7.19 -7.04
N LEU A 86 -5.82 -7.05 -7.40
CA LEU A 86 -5.18 -5.74 -7.59
C LEU A 86 -5.83 -4.90 -8.68
N ARG A 87 -6.32 -5.51 -9.78
CA ARG A 87 -7.01 -4.76 -10.84
C ARG A 87 -8.23 -4.01 -10.31
N GLU A 88 -9.06 -4.68 -9.53
CA GLU A 88 -10.27 -4.08 -8.99
C GLU A 88 -9.95 -3.10 -7.87
N LEU A 89 -8.94 -3.41 -7.04
CA LEU A 89 -8.44 -2.46 -6.05
C LEU A 89 -7.92 -1.18 -6.70
N MET A 90 -7.17 -1.25 -7.80
CA MET A 90 -6.68 -0.06 -8.50
C MET A 90 -7.82 0.76 -9.10
N ARG A 91 -8.86 0.10 -9.65
CA ARG A 91 -10.07 0.79 -10.11
C ARG A 91 -10.77 1.53 -8.98
N ASP A 92 -10.99 0.87 -7.84
CA ASP A 92 -11.61 1.49 -6.67
C ASP A 92 -10.81 2.72 -6.20
N ILE A 93 -9.48 2.63 -6.14
CA ILE A 93 -8.61 3.75 -5.74
C ILE A 93 -8.70 4.92 -6.74
N ILE A 94 -8.77 4.64 -8.04
CA ILE A 94 -8.92 5.66 -9.10
C ILE A 94 -10.30 6.31 -9.03
N GLU A 95 -11.37 5.52 -8.90
CA GLU A 95 -12.76 6.02 -8.80
C GLU A 95 -12.98 6.87 -7.53
N ARG A 96 -12.23 6.57 -6.46
CA ARG A 96 -12.17 7.37 -5.23
C ARG A 96 -11.52 8.75 -5.43
N GLY A 97 -10.82 8.97 -6.56
CA GLY A 97 -10.14 10.22 -6.87
C GLY A 97 -8.80 10.37 -6.14
N TYR A 98 -8.08 9.28 -5.89
CA TYR A 98 -6.74 9.39 -5.30
C TYR A 98 -5.73 9.95 -6.30
N GLU A 99 -5.21 11.14 -6.01
CA GLU A 99 -4.22 11.85 -6.85
C GLU A 99 -2.81 11.83 -6.25
N GLY A 100 -2.59 11.06 -5.18
CA GLY A 100 -1.29 10.96 -4.52
C GLY A 100 -0.31 10.04 -5.26
N TYR A 101 0.90 9.93 -4.72
CA TYR A 101 1.91 9.04 -5.28
C TYR A 101 1.73 7.61 -4.79
N CYS A 102 2.13 6.64 -5.61
CA CYS A 102 2.31 5.25 -5.19
C CYS A 102 3.71 4.76 -5.58
N THR A 103 4.19 3.75 -4.86
CA THR A 103 5.45 3.07 -5.14
C THR A 103 5.18 1.58 -5.26
N VAL A 104 5.78 0.93 -6.26
CA VAL A 104 5.80 -0.54 -6.28
C VAL A 104 6.94 -0.99 -5.36
N GLU A 105 6.59 -1.67 -4.27
CA GLU A 105 7.55 -2.07 -3.25
C GLU A 105 8.04 -3.50 -3.50
N LEU A 106 9.36 -3.66 -3.54
CA LEU A 106 10.03 -4.95 -3.67
C LEU A 106 11.07 -5.06 -2.57
N VAL A 107 11.07 -6.18 -1.86
CA VAL A 107 11.91 -6.39 -0.67
C VAL A 107 13.01 -7.42 -0.99
N THR A 108 13.35 -8.29 -0.04
CA THR A 108 14.59 -9.10 -0.06
C THR A 108 14.65 -10.16 -1.15
N MET A 109 13.51 -10.64 -1.66
CA MET A 109 13.47 -11.74 -2.65
C MET A 109 14.12 -11.40 -4.01
N TYR A 110 14.22 -10.11 -4.35
CA TYR A 110 14.59 -9.66 -5.71
C TYR A 110 15.98 -9.01 -5.78
N MET A 111 16.78 -9.14 -4.71
CA MET A 111 18.08 -8.48 -4.59
C MET A 111 19.16 -9.02 -5.54
N ASN A 112 19.01 -10.23 -6.08
CA ASN A 112 19.97 -10.81 -7.00
C ASN A 112 19.97 -10.12 -8.38
N GLU A 113 18.82 -9.61 -8.83
CA GLU A 113 18.66 -8.91 -10.13
C GLU A 113 17.70 -7.71 -10.04
N PRO A 114 17.98 -6.71 -9.17
CA PRO A 114 16.99 -5.70 -8.76
C PRO A 114 16.47 -4.86 -9.93
N ARG A 115 17.32 -4.57 -10.93
CA ARG A 115 16.91 -3.84 -12.14
C ARG A 115 15.92 -4.65 -13.00
N LEU A 116 16.10 -5.97 -13.10
CA LEU A 116 15.24 -6.81 -13.92
C LEU A 116 13.86 -6.93 -13.27
N TYR A 117 13.83 -7.18 -11.96
CA TYR A 117 12.58 -7.29 -11.20
C TYR A 117 11.85 -5.96 -11.08
N ALA A 118 12.55 -4.83 -10.88
CA ALA A 118 11.92 -3.51 -10.90
C ALA A 118 11.23 -3.21 -12.24
N ARG A 119 11.89 -3.56 -13.36
CA ARG A 119 11.28 -3.40 -14.69
C ARG A 119 10.05 -4.29 -14.87
N GLN A 120 10.14 -5.56 -14.48
CA GLN A 120 9.00 -6.48 -14.52
C GLN A 120 7.83 -5.99 -13.66
N ALA A 121 8.09 -5.50 -12.46
CA ALA A 121 7.07 -5.02 -11.54
C ALA A 121 6.37 -3.76 -12.06
N LEU A 122 7.10 -2.82 -12.66
CA LEU A 122 6.51 -1.65 -13.32
C LEU A 122 5.66 -2.02 -14.54
N GLU A 123 6.13 -2.96 -15.36
CA GLU A 123 5.35 -3.47 -16.51
C GLU A 123 4.03 -4.11 -16.05
N ARG A 124 4.08 -4.95 -15.01
CA ARG A 124 2.91 -5.61 -14.44
C ARG A 124 1.93 -4.62 -13.79
N PHE A 125 2.44 -3.68 -13.00
CA PHE A 125 1.61 -2.67 -12.37
C PHE A 125 0.86 -1.81 -13.41
N ARG A 126 1.56 -1.35 -14.46
CA ARG A 126 0.92 -0.57 -15.54
C ARG A 126 -0.20 -1.33 -16.24
N ALA A 127 -0.08 -2.64 -16.39
CA ALA A 127 -1.13 -3.47 -17.00
C ALA A 127 -2.38 -3.63 -16.12
N LEU A 128 -2.31 -3.26 -14.83
CA LEU A 128 -3.48 -3.24 -13.93
C LEU A 128 -4.30 -1.96 -14.09
N LEU A 129 -3.65 -0.86 -14.45
CA LEU A 129 -4.29 0.43 -14.63
C LEU A 129 -5.18 0.41 -15.89
N PRO A 130 -6.31 1.14 -15.89
CA PRO A 130 -7.08 1.34 -17.10
C PRO A 130 -6.19 1.97 -18.19
N GLU A 131 -6.44 1.62 -19.45
CA GLU A 131 -5.83 2.35 -20.57
C GLU A 131 -6.32 3.79 -20.48
N ASP A 132 -5.40 4.76 -20.43
CA ASP A 132 -5.78 6.16 -20.45
C ASP A 132 -6.66 6.43 -21.68
N GLU A 133 -7.91 6.86 -21.48
CA GLU A 133 -8.68 7.57 -22.50
C GLU A 133 -8.00 8.93 -22.72
N ARG A 134 -6.89 8.95 -23.46
CA ARG A 134 -6.26 10.18 -23.96
C ARG A 134 -6.86 10.57 -25.31
#